data_AF-A0A7X2MTV9-F1
#
_entry.id   AF-A0A7X2MTV9-F1
#
_cell.length_a   1.000
_cell.length_b   1.000
_cell.length_c   1.000
_cell.angle_alpha   90.00
_cell.angle_beta   90.00
_cell.angle_gamma   90.00
#
_symmetry.space_group_name_H-M   'P 1'
#
loop_
_entity.id
_entity.type
_entity.pdbx_description
1 polymer ?
#
loop_
_entity_poly.entity_id
_entity_poly.type
_entity_poly.pdbx_seq_one_letter_code
_entity_poly.pdbx_strand_id
1 'polypeptide(L)'
;QGVVDPLGGINTLWPLFGIGNQMLASMALILGTVVLFKMKKQRYAWVTILPTVWLFITSMTAGWQKIFHEKPSIGFLAQANKFRKGLDEGVIIAPAKSVADMQTIVFSNQINAALCAFFMLVAVTMLISAFFVIRRALRSDLPTTHESVVTLRNKEVRHV
;
A
#
# COMPACT_ATOMS: atom_id res chain seq x y z
N GLN A 1 30.75 13.36 -8.72
CA GLN A 1 29.67 14.28 -9.13
C GLN A 1 28.40 13.47 -9.26
N GLY A 2 27.63 13.33 -8.18
CA GLY A 2 26.32 12.69 -8.25
C GLY A 2 25.35 13.67 -8.86
N VAL A 3 24.59 13.25 -9.87
CA VAL A 3 23.51 14.04 -10.46
C VAL A 3 22.52 14.35 -9.35
N VAL A 4 22.58 15.57 -8.83
CA VAL A 4 21.53 16.12 -7.98
C VAL A 4 20.36 16.31 -8.92
N ASP A 5 19.40 15.40 -8.90
CA ASP A 5 18.10 15.61 -9.55
C ASP A 5 17.47 16.83 -8.87
N PRO A 6 17.51 18.02 -9.49
CA PRO A 6 17.20 19.29 -8.81
C PRO A 6 15.73 19.38 -8.39
N LEU A 7 14.92 18.42 -8.84
CA LEU A 7 13.46 18.41 -8.80
C LEU A 7 12.88 17.15 -8.16
N GLY A 8 13.75 16.27 -7.67
CA GLY A 8 13.38 15.31 -6.65
C GLY A 8 12.37 14.26 -7.11
N GLY A 9 12.77 13.37 -8.02
CA GLY A 9 12.09 12.09 -8.18
C GLY A 9 11.96 11.35 -6.83
N ILE A 10 12.98 11.40 -5.97
CA ILE A 10 12.95 10.76 -4.64
C ILE A 10 12.04 11.52 -3.65
N ASN A 11 12.07 12.86 -3.65
CA ASN A 11 11.27 13.68 -2.71
C ASN A 11 9.78 13.70 -3.05
N THR A 12 9.42 13.61 -4.33
CA THR A 12 8.01 13.55 -4.78
C THR A 12 7.38 12.17 -4.58
N LEU A 13 8.19 11.10 -4.48
CA LEU A 13 7.74 9.75 -4.13
C LEU A 13 7.61 9.53 -2.62
N TRP A 14 8.23 10.37 -1.79
CA TRP A 14 8.20 10.22 -0.33
C TRP A 14 6.78 10.18 0.29
N PRO A 15 5.83 11.02 -0.15
CA PRO A 15 4.44 10.94 0.32
C PRO A 15 3.75 9.62 -0.03
N LEU A 16 4.23 8.90 -1.05
CA LEU A 16 3.66 7.63 -1.49
C LEU A 16 4.10 6.46 -0.61
N PHE A 17 5.34 6.48 -0.09
CA PHE A 17 5.83 5.43 0.81
C PHE A 17 4.98 5.36 2.09
N GLY A 18 4.53 6.49 2.62
CA GLY A 18 3.68 6.49 3.82
C GLY A 18 2.36 5.73 3.61
N ILE A 19 1.62 6.07 2.56
CA ILE A 19 0.31 5.46 2.27
C ILE A 19 0.49 4.03 1.77
N GLY A 20 1.43 3.79 0.86
CA GLY A 20 1.72 2.45 0.33
C GLY A 20 2.13 1.47 1.43
N ASN A 21 2.96 1.88 2.38
CA ASN A 21 3.38 1.02 3.49
C ASN A 21 2.20 0.66 4.40
N GLN A 22 1.27 1.59 4.66
CA GLN A 22 0.07 1.28 5.43
C GLN A 22 -0.83 0.28 4.71
N MET A 23 -0.95 0.40 3.39
CA MET A 23 -1.72 -0.54 2.57
C MET A 23 -1.08 -1.94 2.56
N LEU A 24 0.25 -2.02 2.44
CA LEU A 24 0.99 -3.29 2.56
C LEU A 24 0.86 -3.91 3.95
N ALA A 25 0.93 -3.10 5.02
CA ALA A 25 0.72 -3.55 6.39
C ALA A 25 -0.71 -4.13 6.57
N SER A 26 -1.72 -3.46 6.01
CA SER A 26 -3.09 -3.97 6.02
C SER A 26 -3.19 -5.32 5.29
N MET A 27 -2.56 -5.47 4.13
CA MET A 27 -2.53 -6.74 3.38
C MET A 27 -1.85 -7.86 4.19
N ALA A 28 -0.73 -7.58 4.84
CA ALA A 28 -0.03 -8.54 5.69
C ALA A 28 -0.90 -9.01 6.86
N LEU A 29 -1.61 -8.10 7.53
CA LEU A 29 -2.51 -8.47 8.62
C LEU A 29 -3.74 -9.25 8.15
N ILE A 30 -4.26 -8.95 6.95
CA ILE A 30 -5.32 -9.77 6.32
C ILE A 30 -4.82 -11.19 6.10
N LEU A 31 -3.60 -11.39 5.56
CA LEU A 31 -3.01 -12.73 5.41
C LEU A 31 -2.83 -13.43 6.76
N GLY A 32 -2.28 -12.73 7.76
CA GLY A 32 -2.13 -13.26 9.11
C GLY A 32 -3.46 -13.73 9.69
N THR A 33 -4.53 -12.97 9.47
CA THR A 33 -5.89 -13.36 9.86
C THR A 33 -6.31 -14.67 9.17
N VAL A 34 -6.15 -14.75 7.84
CA VAL A 34 -6.48 -15.97 7.09
C VAL A 34 -5.71 -17.19 7.60
N VAL A 35 -4.41 -17.03 7.87
CA VAL A 35 -3.54 -18.10 8.39
C VAL A 35 -4.04 -18.58 9.76
N LEU A 36 -4.38 -17.68 10.69
CA LEU A 36 -4.90 -18.05 12.00
C LEU A 36 -6.20 -18.87 11.92
N PHE A 37 -7.10 -18.51 10.98
CA PHE A 37 -8.31 -19.30 10.73
C PHE A 37 -8.00 -20.67 10.12
N LYS A 38 -7.05 -20.75 9.18
CA LYS A 38 -6.61 -22.03 8.60
C LYS A 38 -5.95 -22.97 9.62
N MET A 39 -5.26 -22.41 10.62
CA MET A 39 -4.65 -23.13 11.74
C MET A 39 -5.62 -23.44 12.90
N LYS A 40 -6.91 -23.05 12.79
CA LYS A 40 -7.93 -23.20 13.85
C LYS A 40 -7.61 -22.45 15.16
N LYS A 41 -6.75 -21.43 15.09
CA LYS A 41 -6.38 -20.55 16.21
C LYS A 41 -7.28 -19.31 16.29
N GLN A 42 -8.59 -19.51 16.11
CA GLN A 42 -9.61 -18.45 16.00
C GLN A 42 -9.61 -17.52 17.22
N ARG A 43 -9.33 -18.05 18.40
CA ARG A 43 -9.24 -17.31 19.67
C ARG A 43 -8.23 -16.15 19.62
N TYR A 44 -7.22 -16.23 18.77
CA TYR A 44 -6.18 -15.20 18.64
C TYR A 44 -6.41 -14.28 17.43
N ALA A 45 -7.39 -14.55 16.58
CA ALA A 45 -7.63 -13.80 15.34
C ALA A 45 -8.00 -12.33 15.59
N TRP A 46 -8.52 -11.99 16.78
CA TRP A 46 -8.81 -10.60 17.14
C TRP A 46 -7.57 -9.71 17.12
N VAL A 47 -6.38 -10.27 17.40
CA VAL A 47 -5.10 -9.55 17.42
C VAL A 47 -4.74 -9.02 16.04
N THR A 48 -5.15 -9.71 14.97
CA THR A 48 -4.94 -9.26 13.60
C THR A 48 -6.14 -8.49 13.07
N ILE A 49 -7.37 -8.93 13.35
CA ILE A 49 -8.60 -8.31 12.84
C ILE A 49 -8.75 -6.86 13.31
N LEU A 50 -8.55 -6.57 14.59
CA LEU A 50 -8.80 -5.23 15.13
C LEU A 50 -7.85 -4.18 14.51
N PRO A 51 -6.52 -4.41 14.47
CA PRO A 51 -5.60 -3.53 13.73
C PRO A 51 -5.89 -3.49 12.23
N THR A 52 -6.28 -4.60 11.60
CA THR A 52 -6.66 -4.61 10.18
C THR A 52 -7.84 -3.69 9.92
N VAL A 53 -8.93 -3.79 10.69
CA VAL A 53 -10.12 -2.96 10.48
C VAL A 53 -9.79 -1.48 10.60
N TRP A 54 -9.04 -1.12 11.65
CA TRP A 54 -8.60 0.27 11.86
C TRP A 54 -7.74 0.79 10.70
N LEU A 55 -6.68 0.05 10.35
CA LEU A 55 -5.77 0.44 9.26
C LEU A 55 -6.49 0.49 7.92
N PHE A 56 -7.32 -0.50 7.62
CA PHE A 56 -8.03 -0.56 6.35
C PHE A 56 -8.97 0.64 6.17
N ILE A 57 -9.76 0.99 7.20
CA ILE A 57 -10.66 2.15 7.14
C ILE A 57 -9.88 3.45 6.96
N THR A 58 -8.85 3.66 7.78
CA THR A 58 -8.05 4.89 7.73
C THR A 58 -7.28 5.03 6.43
N SER A 59 -6.64 3.97 5.95
CA SER A 59 -5.93 3.97 4.66
C SER A 59 -6.86 4.12 3.46
N MET A 60 -8.04 3.49 3.47
CA MET A 60 -9.02 3.64 2.38
C MET A 60 -9.56 5.07 2.33
N THR A 61 -9.86 5.67 3.48
CA THR A 61 -10.33 7.05 3.58
C THR A 61 -9.26 8.03 3.10
N ALA A 62 -8.01 7.85 3.55
CA ALA A 62 -6.88 8.67 3.13
C ALA A 62 -6.59 8.53 1.63
N GLY A 63 -6.63 7.30 1.10
CA GLY A 63 -6.46 7.02 -0.33
C GLY A 63 -7.54 7.70 -1.18
N TRP A 64 -8.80 7.62 -0.75
CA TRP A 64 -9.91 8.32 -1.42
C TRP A 64 -9.69 9.84 -1.47
N GLN A 65 -9.35 10.45 -0.33
CA GLN A 65 -9.03 11.88 -0.27
C GLN A 65 -7.83 12.23 -1.16
N LYS A 66 -6.81 11.37 -1.20
CA LYS A 66 -5.62 11.58 -2.04
C LYS A 66 -5.92 11.53 -3.53
N ILE A 67 -6.91 10.77 -3.98
CA ILE A 67 -7.29 10.73 -5.39
C ILE A 67 -8.23 11.88 -5.74
N PHE A 68 -9.30 12.08 -4.97
CA PHE A 68 -10.45 12.89 -5.37
C PHE A 68 -10.63 14.22 -4.66
N HIS A 69 -9.84 14.54 -3.62
CA HIS A 69 -10.06 15.78 -2.87
C HIS A 69 -9.76 17.01 -3.74
N GLU A 70 -10.70 17.95 -3.76
CA GLU A 70 -10.63 19.21 -4.54
C GLU A 70 -9.46 20.14 -4.15
N LYS A 71 -8.92 20.00 -2.94
CA LYS A 71 -7.83 20.83 -2.44
C LYS A 71 -6.51 20.32 -3.03
N PRO A 72 -5.76 21.16 -3.79
CA PRO A 72 -4.48 20.76 -4.41
C PRO A 72 -3.39 20.35 -3.41
N SER A 73 -3.54 20.68 -2.13
CA SER A 73 -2.62 20.24 -1.07
C SER A 73 -2.87 18.80 -0.61
N ILE A 74 -4.05 18.24 -0.94
CA ILE A 74 -4.48 16.92 -0.48
C ILE A 74 -4.59 15.96 -1.66
N GLY A 75 -5.33 16.34 -2.70
CA GLY A 75 -5.64 15.50 -3.85
C GLY A 75 -4.61 15.61 -4.98
N PHE A 76 -4.13 14.47 -5.46
CA PHE A 76 -3.17 14.37 -6.56
C PHE A 76 -3.73 14.91 -7.88
N LEU A 77 -5.00 14.61 -8.20
CA LEU A 77 -5.64 15.12 -9.42
C LEU A 77 -5.84 16.64 -9.37
N ALA A 78 -6.26 17.16 -8.21
CA ALA A 78 -6.38 18.60 -8.00
C ALA A 78 -5.02 19.32 -8.09
N GLN A 79 -3.96 18.69 -7.57
CA GLN A 79 -2.60 19.21 -7.67
C GLN A 79 -2.11 19.24 -9.12
N ALA A 80 -2.30 18.14 -9.86
CA ALA A 80 -1.99 18.07 -11.28
C ALA A 80 -2.72 19.17 -12.07
N ASN A 81 -4.01 19.39 -11.81
CA ASN A 81 -4.78 20.44 -12.47
C ASN A 81 -4.27 21.85 -12.15
N LYS A 82 -3.83 22.11 -10.91
CA LYS A 82 -3.24 23.41 -10.53
C LYS A 82 -1.96 23.70 -11.32
N PHE A 83 -1.04 22.74 -11.39
CA PHE A 83 0.21 22.92 -12.14
C PHE A 83 -0.02 22.97 -13.65
N ARG A 84 -1.03 22.25 -14.17
CA ARG A 84 -1.47 22.36 -15.57
C ARG A 84 -1.95 23.77 -15.91
N LYS A 85 -2.79 24.37 -15.07
CA LYS A 85 -3.24 25.76 -15.28
C LYS A 85 -2.07 26.76 -15.24
N GLY A 86 -1.12 26.58 -14.32
CA GLY A 86 0.10 27.39 -14.28
C GLY A 86 0.93 27.28 -15.56
N LEU A 87 1.01 26.07 -16.14
CA LEU A 87 1.66 25.85 -17.44
C LEU A 87 0.95 26.61 -18.57
N ASP A 88 -0.38 26.55 -18.61
CA ASP A 88 -1.19 27.21 -19.65
C ASP A 88 -1.14 28.75 -19.53
N GLU A 89 -1.09 29.28 -18.31
CA GLU A 89 -0.99 30.72 -18.01
C GLU A 89 0.45 31.26 -18.10
N GLY A 90 1.45 30.39 -18.31
CA GLY A 90 2.86 30.75 -18.34
C GLY A 90 3.43 31.19 -16.98
N VAL A 91 2.75 30.87 -15.87
CA VAL A 91 3.14 31.26 -14.52
C VAL A 91 3.81 30.09 -13.81
N ILE A 92 5.03 30.30 -13.33
CA ILE A 92 5.76 29.30 -12.53
C ILE A 92 5.19 29.29 -11.11
N ILE A 93 4.59 28.17 -10.73
CA ILE A 93 4.00 27.99 -9.40
C ILE A 93 5.01 27.25 -8.51
N ALA A 94 5.39 27.86 -7.38
CA ALA A 94 6.21 27.18 -6.37
C ALA A 94 5.56 25.85 -5.91
N PRO A 95 6.33 24.76 -5.73
CA PRO A 95 7.79 24.68 -5.60
C PRO A 95 8.56 24.49 -6.92
N ALA A 96 7.89 24.49 -8.09
CA ALA A 96 8.57 24.40 -9.38
C ALA A 96 9.43 25.64 -9.64
N LYS A 97 10.60 25.45 -10.26
CA LYS A 97 11.52 26.53 -10.66
C LYS A 97 11.56 26.73 -12.17
N SER A 98 11.07 25.74 -12.93
CA SER A 98 10.96 25.77 -14.37
C SER A 98 9.65 25.13 -14.87
N VAL A 99 9.33 25.40 -16.14
CA VAL A 99 8.20 24.79 -16.85
C VAL A 99 8.32 23.26 -16.93
N ALA A 100 9.53 22.73 -17.15
CA ALA A 100 9.78 21.30 -17.20
C ALA A 100 9.49 20.60 -15.85
N ASP A 101 9.76 21.30 -14.74
CA ASP A 101 9.49 20.81 -13.40
C ASP A 101 7.98 20.68 -13.17
N MET A 102 7.21 21.67 -13.62
CA MET A 102 5.75 21.65 -13.49
C MET A 102 5.15 20.47 -14.27
N GLN A 103 5.65 20.19 -15.49
CA GLN A 103 5.21 19.02 -16.26
C GLN A 103 5.53 17.71 -15.54
N THR A 104 6.71 17.61 -14.94
CA THR A 104 7.12 16.44 -14.15
C THR A 104 6.22 16.26 -12.93
N ILE A 105 5.90 17.34 -12.21
CA ILE A 105 4.98 17.30 -11.05
C ILE A 105 3.57 16.87 -11.47
N VAL A 106 3.07 17.34 -12.62
CA VAL A 106 1.77 16.90 -13.16
C VAL A 106 1.78 15.40 -13.44
N PHE A 107 2.80 14.91 -14.15
CA PHE A 107 2.91 13.50 -14.50
C PHE A 107 3.06 12.61 -13.27
N SER A 108 3.93 12.98 -12.31
CA SER A 108 4.10 12.24 -11.06
C SER A 108 2.80 12.17 -10.25
N ASN A 109 2.03 13.26 -10.17
CA ASN A 109 0.74 13.24 -9.48
C ASN A 109 -0.29 12.32 -10.17
N GLN A 110 -0.27 12.24 -11.50
CA GLN A 110 -1.14 11.30 -12.24
C GLN A 110 -0.76 9.84 -11.99
N ILE A 111 0.54 9.52 -12.04
CA ILE A 111 1.03 8.18 -11.67
C ILE A 111 0.64 7.84 -10.23
N ASN A 112 0.83 8.77 -9.30
CA ASN A 112 0.51 8.56 -7.89
C ASN A 112 -0.99 8.31 -7.67
N ALA A 113 -1.87 9.05 -8.38
CA ALA A 113 -3.31 8.80 -8.34
C ALA A 113 -3.66 7.40 -8.86
N ALA A 114 -3.08 7.01 -10.00
CA ALA A 114 -3.32 5.69 -10.59
C ALA A 114 -2.80 4.55 -9.69
N LEU A 115 -1.60 4.69 -9.14
CA LEU A 115 -0.98 3.71 -8.26
C LEU A 115 -1.72 3.58 -6.92
N CYS A 116 -2.18 4.70 -6.36
CA CYS A 116 -3.04 4.69 -5.17
C CYS A 116 -4.35 3.95 -5.43
N ALA A 117 -5.03 4.24 -6.55
CA ALA A 117 -6.25 3.54 -6.95
C ALA A 117 -6.01 2.03 -7.14
N PHE A 118 -4.89 1.67 -7.78
CA PHE A 118 -4.48 0.28 -7.98
C PHE A 118 -4.32 -0.46 -6.64
N PHE A 119 -3.54 0.08 -5.70
CA PHE A 119 -3.38 -0.56 -4.39
C PHE A 119 -4.70 -0.64 -3.62
N MET A 120 -5.59 0.34 -3.76
CA MET A 120 -6.89 0.34 -3.07
C MET A 120 -7.75 -0.81 -3.60
N LEU A 121 -7.78 -0.98 -4.93
CA LEU A 121 -8.47 -2.09 -5.57
C LEU A 121 -7.90 -3.43 -5.10
N VAL A 122 -6.57 -3.60 -5.12
CA VAL A 122 -5.91 -4.81 -4.65
C VAL A 122 -6.27 -5.10 -3.18
N ALA A 123 -6.24 -4.09 -2.30
CA ALA A 123 -6.60 -4.25 -0.89
C ALA A 123 -8.05 -4.72 -0.70
N VAL A 124 -9.00 -4.15 -1.46
CA VAL A 124 -10.42 -4.57 -1.43
C VAL A 124 -10.60 -6.00 -1.94
N THR A 125 -10.03 -6.34 -3.09
CA THR A 125 -10.11 -7.71 -3.64
C THR A 125 -9.50 -8.75 -2.69
N MET A 126 -8.43 -8.39 -2.00
CA MET A 126 -7.77 -9.22 -1.00
C MET A 126 -8.62 -9.42 0.25
N LEU A 127 -9.30 -8.38 0.74
CA LEU A 127 -10.25 -8.49 1.85
C LEU A 127 -11.42 -9.42 1.50
N ILE A 128 -11.97 -9.28 0.28
CA ILE A 128 -13.05 -10.15 -0.22
C ILE A 128 -12.57 -11.60 -0.33
N SER A 129 -11.38 -11.82 -0.91
CA SER A 129 -10.79 -13.15 -1.05
C SER A 129 -10.53 -13.79 0.32
N ALA A 130 -9.99 -13.03 1.27
CA ALA A 130 -9.76 -13.48 2.64
C ALA A 130 -11.06 -13.92 3.32
N PHE A 131 -12.15 -13.17 3.14
CA PHE A 131 -13.46 -13.55 3.67
C PHE A 131 -13.93 -14.91 3.14
N PHE A 132 -13.84 -15.14 1.82
CA PHE A 132 -14.21 -16.43 1.23
C PHE A 132 -13.33 -17.58 1.73
N VAL A 133 -12.01 -17.37 1.85
CA VAL A 133 -11.08 -18.37 2.36
C VAL A 133 -11.35 -18.69 3.83
N ILE A 134 -11.61 -17.67 4.67
CA ILE A 134 -11.96 -17.85 6.07
C ILE A 134 -13.26 -18.66 6.20
N ARG A 135 -14.30 -18.34 5.41
CA ARG A 135 -15.55 -19.14 5.41
C ARG A 135 -15.31 -20.58 5.01
N ARG A 136 -14.46 -20.83 4.01
CA ARG A 136 -14.08 -22.19 3.62
C ARG A 136 -13.30 -22.90 4.72
N ALA A 137 -12.37 -22.22 5.37
CA ALA A 137 -11.59 -22.77 6.48
C ALA A 137 -12.47 -23.11 7.69
N LEU A 138 -13.49 -22.29 7.98
CA LEU A 138 -14.45 -22.55 9.06
C LEU A 138 -15.33 -23.78 8.82
N ARG A 139 -15.52 -24.23 7.58
CA ARG A 139 -16.30 -25.44 7.25
C ARG A 139 -15.57 -26.77 7.46
N SER A 140 -14.24 -26.76 7.58
CA SER A 140 -13.43 -27.96 7.87
C SER A 140 -13.11 -27.96 9.37
N ASP A 141 -13.22 -29.06 10.10
CA ASP A 141 -12.81 -29.08 11.52
C ASP A 141 -11.31 -29.29 11.73
N LEU A 142 -10.60 -29.75 10.70
CA LEU A 142 -9.16 -29.97 10.73
C LEU A 142 -8.37 -28.74 10.24
N PRO A 143 -7.16 -28.50 10.78
CA PRO A 143 -6.23 -27.51 10.23
C PRO A 143 -5.93 -27.80 8.76
N THR A 144 -5.97 -26.77 7.91
CA THR A 144 -5.71 -26.88 6.46
C THR A 144 -4.34 -26.31 6.07
N THR A 145 -3.44 -26.19 7.06
CA THR A 145 -2.06 -25.77 6.89
C THR A 145 -1.17 -26.98 6.64
N HIS A 146 -0.42 -26.94 5.53
CA HIS A 146 0.62 -27.92 5.23
C HIS A 146 1.97 -27.27 5.57
N GLU A 147 2.49 -27.58 6.75
CA GLU A 147 3.84 -27.15 7.15
C GLU A 147 4.89 -28.09 6.52
N SER A 148 6.06 -27.56 6.19
CA SER A 148 7.18 -28.38 5.74
C SER A 148 7.66 -29.29 6.88
N VAL A 149 8.03 -30.53 6.55
CA VAL A 149 8.62 -31.46 7.53
C VAL A 149 9.84 -30.81 8.18
N VAL A 150 9.97 -30.95 9.51
CA VAL A 150 11.10 -30.42 10.27
C VAL A 150 12.40 -31.07 9.79
N THR A 151 13.22 -30.32 9.06
CA THR A 151 14.58 -30.73 8.73
C THR A 151 15.52 -30.20 9.79
N LEU A 152 15.88 -31.04 10.77
CA LEU A 152 16.93 -30.71 11.72
C LEU A 152 18.27 -30.69 10.97
N ARG A 153 19.10 -29.68 11.23
CA ARG A 153 20.49 -29.66 10.75
C ARG A 153 21.24 -30.85 11.37
N ASN A 154 21.44 -31.92 10.60
CA ASN A 154 22.28 -33.04 11.03
C ASN A 154 23.68 -32.49 11.37
N LYS A 155 24.02 -32.47 12.66
CA LYS A 155 25.41 -32.35 13.11
C LYS A 155 26.10 -33.70 12.90
N GLU A 156 26.33 -34.08 11.64
CA GLU A 156 27.40 -35.02 11.34
C GLU A 156 28.72 -34.25 11.32
N VAL A 157 29.17 -33.79 12.50
CA VAL A 157 30.60 -33.57 12.71
C VAL A 157 31.16 -34.92 13.10
N ARG A 158 31.46 -35.70 12.06
CA ARG A 158 32.20 -36.96 12.17
C ARG A 158 33.63 -36.57 12.59
N HIS A 159 33.89 -36.53 13.88
CA HIS A 159 35.26 -36.51 14.40
C HIS A 159 35.83 -37.92 14.21
N VAL A 160 36.63 -38.08 13.16
CA VAL A 160 37.65 -39.11 13.04
C VAL A 160 38.93 -38.41 12.63
#